data_AF-X1BYM2-F1
#
_entry.id   AF-X1BYM2-F1
#
_cell.length_a   1.000
_cell.length_b   1.000
_cell.length_c   1.000
_cell.angle_alpha   90.00
_cell.angle_beta   90.00
_cell.angle_gamma   90.00
#
_symmetry.space_group_name_H-M   'P 1'
#
loop_
_entity.id
_entity.type
_entity.pdbx_description
1 polymer ?
#
loop_
_entity_poly.entity_id
_entity_poly.type
_entity_poly.pdbx_seq_one_letter_code
_entity_poly.pdbx_strand_id
1 'polypeptide(L)'
;MSRDDIAPVRVKFNKVFVGFSGKFTEWMAYEALEGAILGLFDFFTPEEIYQAITEDISIWKNPWHDFEEFRYQLRLIGHDPRFTKYEHLFTTENIIEWLSDTQARPTLASLIVNTPRGYEWLDKQVIEFKQELTAPLEEEVVVRGTVTTE
;
A
#
# COMPACT_ATOMS: atom_id res chain seq x y z
N MET A 1 9.82 22.79 -16.35
CA MET A 1 8.60 22.68 -15.51
C MET A 1 9.08 22.47 -14.09
N SER A 2 8.67 23.34 -13.16
CA SER A 2 9.15 23.32 -11.76
C SER A 2 8.61 22.09 -11.05
N ARG A 3 9.40 21.50 -10.15
CA ARG A 3 9.08 20.30 -9.36
C ARG A 3 8.05 20.56 -8.24
N ASP A 4 7.42 21.74 -8.22
CA ASP A 4 6.67 22.25 -7.07
C ASP A 4 5.13 22.16 -7.22
N ASP A 5 4.64 21.60 -8.34
CA ASP A 5 3.19 21.59 -8.64
C ASP A 5 2.47 20.26 -8.29
N ILE A 6 3.13 19.31 -7.62
CA ILE A 6 2.47 18.09 -7.17
C ILE A 6 1.72 18.39 -5.86
N ALA A 7 0.45 18.75 -5.99
CA ALA A 7 -0.45 18.88 -4.85
C ALA A 7 -0.49 17.57 -4.05
N PRO A 8 -0.45 17.61 -2.70
CA PRO A 8 -0.59 16.39 -1.90
C PRO A 8 -1.97 15.80 -2.15
N VAL A 9 -2.01 14.62 -2.78
CA VAL A 9 -3.22 13.81 -2.93
C VAL A 9 -3.64 13.38 -1.53
N ARG A 10 -4.59 14.12 -0.94
CA ARG A 10 -5.24 13.72 0.31
C ARG A 10 -6.05 12.46 0.04
N VAL A 11 -5.50 11.30 0.40
CA VAL A 11 -6.26 10.05 0.48
C VAL A 11 -7.38 10.25 1.49
N LYS A 12 -8.61 10.43 1.01
CA LYS A 12 -9.79 10.45 1.87
C LYS A 12 -10.08 9.02 2.30
N PHE A 13 -9.53 8.60 3.42
CA PHE A 13 -10.07 7.47 4.16
C PHE A 13 -11.48 7.86 4.64
N ASN A 14 -12.51 7.45 3.88
CA ASN A 14 -13.87 7.53 4.36
C ASN A 14 -13.97 6.65 5.61
N LYS A 15 -14.12 7.29 6.77
CA LYS A 15 -14.40 6.62 8.04
C LYS A 15 -15.71 5.85 7.93
N VAL A 16 -15.64 4.58 7.55
CA VAL A 16 -16.77 3.65 7.64
C VAL A 16 -16.62 2.84 8.92
N PHE A 17 -17.14 3.38 10.02
CA PHE A 17 -17.37 2.65 11.27
C PHE A 17 -18.77 2.94 11.77
N VAL A 18 -19.75 2.07 11.46
CA VAL A 18 -20.89 1.77 12.36
C VAL A 18 -21.42 0.36 12.03
N GLY A 19 -21.67 -0.42 13.09
CA GLY A 19 -21.71 -1.89 13.11
C GLY A 19 -22.77 -2.62 12.28
N PHE A 20 -22.34 -3.72 11.65
CA PHE A 20 -23.18 -4.69 10.93
C PHE A 20 -22.48 -6.07 10.93
N SER A 21 -23.25 -7.14 10.66
CA SER A 21 -22.89 -8.56 10.82
C SER A 21 -21.47 -8.97 10.38
N GLY A 22 -20.86 -9.93 11.10
CA GLY A 22 -19.45 -10.35 10.92
C GLY A 22 -18.97 -10.67 9.49
N LYS A 23 -19.85 -11.18 8.62
CA LYS A 23 -19.53 -11.44 7.20
C LYS A 23 -19.38 -10.16 6.36
N PHE A 24 -20.11 -9.11 6.70
CA PHE A 24 -20.02 -7.81 6.04
C PHE A 24 -18.73 -7.09 6.44
N THR A 25 -18.34 -7.17 7.72
CA THR A 25 -17.05 -6.63 8.18
C THR A 25 -15.85 -7.37 7.61
N GLU A 26 -16.01 -8.66 7.33
CA GLU A 26 -15.01 -9.52 6.68
C GLU A 26 -14.77 -9.13 5.20
N TRP A 27 -15.84 -8.93 4.44
CA TRP A 27 -15.72 -8.44 3.06
C TRP A 27 -15.14 -7.02 2.98
N MET A 28 -15.56 -6.13 3.89
CA MET A 28 -14.99 -4.77 3.98
C MET A 28 -13.49 -4.75 4.31
N ALA A 29 -13.00 -5.75 5.06
CA ALA A 29 -11.58 -5.89 5.36
C ALA A 29 -10.78 -6.23 4.08
N TYR A 30 -11.28 -7.16 3.28
CA TYR A 30 -10.69 -7.48 1.98
C TYR A 30 -10.65 -6.25 1.05
N GLU A 31 -11.79 -5.56 0.89
CA GLU A 31 -11.90 -4.35 0.04
C GLU A 31 -10.97 -3.22 0.51
N ALA A 32 -10.80 -3.05 1.83
CA ALA A 32 -9.90 -2.03 2.38
C ALA A 32 -8.43 -2.33 2.06
N LEU A 33 -8.01 -3.60 2.10
CA LEU A 33 -6.64 -4.00 1.77
C LEU A 33 -6.37 -3.97 0.26
N GLU A 34 -7.31 -4.45 -0.55
CA GLU A 34 -7.26 -4.31 -2.00
C GLU A 34 -7.15 -2.81 -2.36
N GLY A 35 -8.03 -1.99 -1.79
CA GLY A 35 -8.00 -0.53 -1.95
C GLY A 35 -6.69 0.10 -1.48
N ALA A 36 -6.05 -0.42 -0.44
CA ALA A 36 -4.75 0.07 0.03
C ALA A 36 -3.64 -0.23 -0.99
N ILE A 37 -3.46 -1.50 -1.38
CA ILE A 37 -2.39 -1.85 -2.33
C ILE A 37 -2.61 -1.18 -3.69
N LEU A 38 -3.86 -1.12 -4.16
CA LEU A 38 -4.24 -0.39 -5.36
C LEU A 38 -4.03 1.11 -5.21
N GLY A 39 -4.40 1.69 -4.07
CA GLY A 39 -4.20 3.11 -3.78
C GLY A 39 -2.73 3.51 -3.76
N LEU A 40 -1.81 2.59 -3.40
CA LEU A 40 -0.38 2.86 -3.51
C LEU A 40 0.05 3.08 -4.96
N PHE A 41 -0.46 2.28 -5.90
CA PHE A 41 -0.15 2.44 -7.32
C PHE A 41 -0.67 3.77 -7.91
N ASP A 42 -1.65 4.43 -7.29
CA ASP A 42 -2.12 5.76 -7.74
C ASP A 42 -1.08 6.87 -7.57
N PHE A 43 -0.10 6.68 -6.68
CA PHE A 43 0.94 7.68 -6.46
C PHE A 43 1.98 7.69 -7.57
N PHE A 44 2.02 6.64 -8.40
CA PHE A 44 3.04 6.45 -9.41
C PHE A 44 2.48 6.65 -10.81
N THR A 45 3.22 7.40 -11.61
CA THR A 45 3.02 7.42 -13.06
C THR A 45 3.45 6.08 -13.69
N PRO A 46 2.92 5.73 -14.88
CA PRO A 46 3.41 4.56 -15.62
C PRO A 46 4.93 4.60 -15.84
N GLU A 47 5.50 5.78 -16.08
CA GLU A 47 6.94 5.97 -16.25
C GLU A 47 7.73 5.63 -14.98
N GLU A 48 7.24 6.05 -13.80
CA GLU A 48 7.85 5.72 -12.51
C GLU A 48 7.74 4.23 -12.19
N ILE A 49 6.62 3.59 -12.54
CA ILE A 49 6.49 2.12 -12.39
C ILE A 49 7.48 1.41 -13.33
N TYR A 50 7.61 1.84 -14.57
CA TYR A 50 8.59 1.26 -15.49
C TYR A 50 10.02 1.41 -14.96
N GLN A 51 10.36 2.60 -14.46
CA GLN A 51 11.65 2.86 -13.85
C GLN A 51 11.86 1.97 -12.61
N ALA A 52 10.86 1.87 -11.73
CA ALA A 52 10.94 1.04 -10.54
C ALA A 52 11.16 -0.44 -10.86
N ILE A 53 10.51 -0.97 -11.89
CA ILE A 53 10.73 -2.35 -12.35
C ILE A 53 12.17 -2.53 -12.89
N THR A 54 12.61 -1.62 -13.77
CA THR A 54 13.91 -1.74 -14.44
C THR A 54 15.09 -1.54 -13.50
N GLU A 55 14.94 -0.69 -12.49
CA GLU A 55 15.95 -0.40 -11.46
C GLU A 55 15.79 -1.26 -10.20
N ASP A 56 14.78 -2.13 -10.14
CA ASP A 56 14.47 -3.00 -8.99
C ASP A 56 14.22 -2.20 -7.69
N ILE A 57 13.56 -1.04 -7.80
CA ILE A 57 13.22 -0.14 -6.70
C ILE A 57 11.90 -0.58 -6.05
N SER A 58 11.88 -0.62 -4.72
CA SER A 58 10.66 -0.83 -3.94
C SER A 58 9.73 0.39 -4.00
N ILE A 59 8.45 0.18 -4.30
CA ILE A 59 7.44 1.25 -4.22
C ILE A 59 7.13 1.65 -2.78
N TRP A 60 7.41 0.76 -1.82
CA TRP A 60 7.20 1.00 -0.40
C TRP A 60 8.28 1.90 0.21
N LYS A 61 9.51 1.84 -0.31
CA LYS A 61 10.69 2.56 0.21
C LYS A 61 11.25 3.57 -0.80
N ASN A 62 10.43 3.91 -1.78
CA ASN A 62 10.79 4.78 -2.87
C ASN A 62 11.11 6.20 -2.35
N PRO A 63 12.10 6.91 -2.94
CA PRO A 63 12.47 8.27 -2.53
C PRO A 63 11.64 9.38 -3.20
N TRP A 64 10.79 9.05 -4.18
CA TRP A 64 9.96 10.01 -4.92
C TRP A 64 8.72 10.44 -4.12
N HIS A 65 8.25 9.61 -3.19
CA HIS A 65 7.06 9.86 -2.39
C HIS A 65 7.28 9.49 -0.91
N ASP A 66 6.69 10.28 -0.01
CA ASP A 66 6.64 9.96 1.42
C ASP A 66 5.38 9.14 1.72
N PHE A 67 5.58 7.88 2.14
CA PHE A 67 4.52 6.94 2.47
C PHE A 67 4.43 6.63 3.97
N GLU A 68 5.08 7.38 4.87
CA GLU A 68 5.06 7.06 6.31
C GLU A 68 3.63 7.00 6.87
N GLU A 69 2.80 8.02 6.59
CA GLU A 69 1.41 8.03 7.04
C GLU A 69 0.61 6.87 6.44
N PHE A 70 0.83 6.57 5.16
CA PHE A 70 0.16 5.47 4.48
C PHE A 70 0.54 4.11 5.08
N ARG A 71 1.83 3.86 5.32
CA ARG A 71 2.34 2.64 5.96
C ARG A 71 1.82 2.51 7.39
N TYR A 72 1.73 3.61 8.14
CA TYR A 72 1.14 3.60 9.47
C TYR A 72 -0.34 3.19 9.43
N GLN A 73 -1.16 3.77 8.54
CA GLN A 73 -2.56 3.36 8.38
C GLN A 73 -2.68 1.89 7.95
N LEU A 74 -1.80 1.44 7.06
CA LEU A 74 -1.76 0.04 6.63
C LEU A 74 -1.44 -0.91 7.78
N ARG A 75 -0.47 -0.57 8.64
CA ARG A 75 -0.16 -1.33 9.87
C ARG A 75 -1.36 -1.40 10.80
N LEU A 76 -2.06 -0.28 11.03
CA LEU A 76 -3.26 -0.26 11.87
C LEU A 76 -4.33 -1.25 11.38
N ILE A 77 -4.48 -1.36 10.06
CA ILE A 77 -5.35 -2.33 9.40
C ILE A 77 -4.80 -3.75 9.61
N GLY A 78 -3.52 -4.00 9.31
CA GLY A 78 -2.91 -5.33 9.38
C GLY A 78 -2.87 -5.97 10.79
N HIS A 79 -2.85 -5.16 11.86
CA HIS A 79 -2.91 -5.65 13.25
C HIS A 79 -4.29 -6.13 13.69
N ASP A 80 -5.34 -5.91 12.90
CA ASP A 80 -6.66 -6.44 13.20
C ASP A 80 -6.74 -7.94 12.81
N PRO A 81 -7.09 -8.84 13.75
CA PRO A 81 -7.08 -10.29 13.52
C PRO A 81 -7.98 -10.76 12.37
N ARG A 82 -8.91 -9.93 11.90
CA ARG A 82 -9.77 -10.26 10.77
C ARG A 82 -9.00 -10.30 9.44
N PHE A 83 -7.86 -9.63 9.35
CA PHE A 83 -7.08 -9.52 8.12
C PHE A 83 -6.15 -10.71 7.85
N THR A 84 -5.65 -11.38 8.88
CA THR A 84 -4.76 -12.56 8.72
C THR A 84 -5.41 -13.68 7.90
N LYS A 85 -6.74 -13.77 7.94
CA LYS A 85 -7.52 -14.71 7.12
C LYS A 85 -7.39 -14.45 5.62
N TYR A 86 -7.11 -13.22 5.20
CA TYR A 86 -7.07 -12.79 3.80
C TYR A 86 -5.65 -12.62 3.25
N GLU A 87 -4.61 -12.77 4.08
CA GLU A 87 -3.21 -12.59 3.68
C GLU A 87 -2.83 -13.40 2.43
N HIS A 88 -3.36 -14.62 2.33
CA HIS A 88 -3.12 -15.53 1.21
C HIS A 88 -3.68 -15.04 -0.13
N LEU A 89 -4.60 -14.05 -0.12
CA LEU A 89 -5.17 -13.46 -1.34
C LEU A 89 -4.26 -12.38 -1.94
N PHE A 90 -3.26 -11.89 -1.22
CA PHE A 90 -2.27 -10.98 -1.78
C PHE A 90 -1.22 -11.81 -2.51
N THR A 91 -1.48 -12.07 -3.79
CA THR A 91 -0.59 -12.74 -4.72
C THR A 91 -0.34 -11.83 -5.91
N THR A 92 0.77 -12.05 -6.61
CA THR A 92 1.11 -11.33 -7.83
C THR A 92 -0.01 -11.42 -8.87
N GLU A 93 -0.60 -12.61 -9.02
CA GLU A 93 -1.70 -12.87 -9.95
C GLU A 93 -2.95 -12.06 -9.60
N ASN A 94 -3.37 -12.07 -8.33
CA ASN A 94 -4.56 -11.34 -7.91
C ASN A 94 -4.36 -9.84 -8.07
N ILE A 95 -3.18 -9.30 -7.76
CA ILE A 95 -2.91 -7.88 -7.94
C ILE A 95 -2.93 -7.48 -9.41
N ILE A 96 -2.41 -8.32 -10.31
CA ILE A 96 -2.51 -8.09 -11.76
C ILE A 96 -3.98 -8.13 -12.21
N GLU A 97 -4.76 -9.08 -11.72
CA GLU A 97 -6.21 -9.17 -11.99
C GLU A 97 -6.92 -7.90 -11.52
N TRP A 98 -6.71 -7.47 -10.28
CA TRP A 98 -7.28 -6.24 -9.73
C TRP A 98 -6.89 -5.01 -10.54
N LEU A 99 -5.61 -4.85 -10.89
CA LEU A 99 -5.15 -3.75 -11.73
C LEU A 99 -5.78 -3.77 -13.13
N SER A 100 -6.09 -4.96 -13.66
CA SER A 100 -6.71 -5.14 -14.98
C SER A 100 -8.21 -4.90 -14.97
N ASP A 101 -8.90 -5.32 -13.91
CA ASP A 101 -10.36 -5.23 -13.75
C ASP A 101 -10.81 -3.83 -13.34
N THR A 102 -9.95 -3.09 -12.63
CA THR A 102 -10.26 -1.72 -12.27
C THR A 102 -10.20 -0.85 -13.53
N GLN A 103 -11.33 -0.21 -13.91
CA GLN A 103 -11.39 0.73 -15.06
C GLN A 103 -10.30 1.81 -15.04
N ALA A 104 -9.70 2.07 -13.89
CA ALA A 104 -8.69 3.10 -13.70
C ALA A 104 -7.27 2.69 -14.18
N ARG A 105 -6.88 1.41 -14.23
CA ARG A 105 -5.43 1.06 -14.33
C ARG A 105 -5.00 -0.11 -15.23
N PRO A 106 -5.68 -0.45 -16.35
CA PRO A 106 -5.23 -1.52 -17.24
C PRO A 106 -3.83 -1.28 -17.83
N THR A 107 -3.42 -0.01 -17.97
CA THR A 107 -2.08 0.37 -18.43
C THR A 107 -0.98 -0.11 -17.48
N LEU A 108 -1.19 -0.02 -16.17
CA LEU A 108 -0.19 -0.44 -15.17
C LEU A 108 -0.06 -1.96 -15.17
N ALA A 109 -1.18 -2.69 -15.21
CA ALA A 109 -1.16 -4.15 -15.34
C ALA A 109 -0.37 -4.57 -16.59
N SER A 110 -0.70 -3.98 -17.75
CA SER A 110 0.00 -4.25 -19.01
C SER A 110 1.50 -3.93 -18.91
N LEU A 111 1.86 -2.81 -18.30
CA LEU A 111 3.25 -2.41 -18.12
C LEU A 111 4.02 -3.44 -17.30
N ILE A 112 3.48 -3.86 -16.15
CA ILE A 112 4.12 -4.86 -15.28
C ILE A 112 4.28 -6.18 -16.04
N VAL A 113 3.23 -6.65 -16.72
CA VAL A 113 3.24 -7.94 -17.44
C VAL A 113 4.23 -7.94 -18.60
N ASN A 114 4.38 -6.82 -19.30
CA ASN A 114 5.21 -6.72 -20.51
C ASN A 114 6.63 -6.20 -20.26
N THR A 115 6.97 -5.78 -19.05
CA THR A 115 8.33 -5.35 -18.70
C THR A 115 9.17 -6.55 -18.25
N PRO A 116 10.42 -6.71 -18.74
CA PRO A 116 11.32 -7.75 -18.24
C PRO A 116 11.43 -7.70 -16.71
N ARG A 117 11.28 -8.86 -16.05
CA ARG A 117 11.28 -9.02 -14.59
C ARG A 117 10.11 -8.34 -13.86
N GLY A 118 9.09 -7.84 -14.55
CA GLY A 118 7.95 -7.16 -13.92
C GLY A 118 7.17 -8.04 -12.94
N TYR A 119 6.96 -9.32 -13.25
CA TYR A 119 6.35 -10.28 -12.31
C TYR A 119 7.22 -10.53 -11.06
N GLU A 120 8.53 -10.73 -11.24
CA GLU A 120 9.47 -10.91 -10.13
C GLU A 120 9.53 -9.67 -9.24
N TRP A 121 9.49 -8.49 -9.85
CA TRP A 121 9.46 -7.22 -9.14
C TRP A 121 8.17 -7.06 -8.34
N LEU A 122 7.01 -7.37 -8.95
CA LEU A 122 5.72 -7.28 -8.28
C LEU A 122 5.65 -8.25 -7.10
N ASP A 123 6.13 -9.49 -7.25
CA ASP A 123 6.21 -10.48 -6.17
C ASP A 123 6.95 -9.94 -4.94
N LYS A 124 8.08 -9.25 -5.14
CA LYS A 124 8.78 -8.57 -4.04
C LYS A 124 7.92 -7.49 -3.40
N GLN A 125 7.17 -6.70 -4.17
CA GLN A 125 6.28 -5.69 -3.62
C GLN A 125 5.14 -6.31 -2.80
N VAL A 126 4.64 -7.49 -3.20
CA VAL A 126 3.63 -8.25 -2.42
C VAL A 126 4.21 -8.74 -1.10
N ILE A 127 5.45 -9.23 -1.11
CA ILE A 127 6.13 -9.68 0.11
C ILE A 127 6.33 -8.50 1.06
N GLU A 128 6.80 -7.36 0.54
CA GLU A 128 6.99 -6.13 1.33
C GLU A 128 5.65 -5.60 1.88
N PHE A 129 4.56 -5.66 1.10
CA PHE A 129 3.23 -5.33 1.58
C PHE A 129 2.82 -6.15 2.81
N LYS A 130 3.03 -7.47 2.76
CA LYS A 130 2.73 -8.37 3.89
C LYS A 130 3.61 -8.08 5.11
N GLN A 131 4.87 -7.72 4.88
CA GLN A 131 5.77 -7.28 5.94
C GLN A 131 5.30 -5.97 6.57
N GLU A 132 4.88 -4.98 5.77
CA GLU A 132 4.32 -3.72 6.28
C GLU A 132 3.01 -3.93 7.04
N LEU A 133 2.15 -4.85 6.60
CA LEU A 133 0.93 -5.20 7.33
C LEU A 133 1.20 -5.74 8.74
N THR A 134 2.26 -6.53 8.88
CA THR A 134 2.61 -7.22 10.14
C THR A 134 3.70 -6.52 10.93
N ALA A 135 4.26 -5.43 10.39
CA ALA A 135 5.28 -4.63 11.05
C ALA A 135 4.74 -4.10 12.37
N PRO A 136 5.57 -4.04 13.43
CA PRO A 136 5.15 -3.45 14.69
C PRO A 136 4.68 -2.01 14.43
N LEU A 137 3.58 -1.64 15.09
CA LEU A 137 3.26 -0.22 15.25
C LEU A 137 4.43 0.35 16.04
N GLU A 138 5.26 1.18 15.40
CA GLU A 138 6.27 1.94 16.12
C GLU A 138 5.52 2.68 17.23
N GLU A 139 5.84 2.37 18.49
CA GLU A 139 5.37 3.20 19.59
C GLU A 139 5.76 4.62 19.22
N GLU A 140 4.81 5.56 19.31
CA GLU A 140 5.08 6.99 19.42
C GLU A 140 6.40 7.11 20.15
N VAL A 141 7.44 7.64 19.48
CA VAL A 141 8.69 7.96 20.15
C VAL A 141 8.27 8.86 21.30
N VAL A 142 8.18 8.27 22.50
CA VAL A 142 7.99 9.00 23.73
C VAL A 142 9.19 9.91 23.74
N VAL A 143 8.97 11.17 23.39
CA VAL A 143 9.85 12.26 23.78
C VAL A 143 9.79 12.21 25.30
N ARG A 144 10.62 11.35 25.90
CA ARG A 144 11.01 11.42 27.28
C ARG A 144 11.81 12.71 27.36
N GLY A 145 11.07 13.81 27.42
CA GLY A 145 11.53 15.07 27.94
C GLY A 145 12.17 14.73 29.26
N THR A 146 13.48 14.88 29.26
CA THR A 146 14.35 14.96 30.42
C THR A 146 13.61 15.63 31.58
N VAL A 147 13.23 14.85 32.58
CA VAL A 147 13.04 15.39 33.93
C VAL A 147 14.45 15.59 34.47
N THR A 148 15.04 16.75 34.20
CA THR A 148 16.08 17.31 35.05
C THR A 148 15.36 17.92 36.24
N THR A 149 15.27 17.16 37.34
CA THR A 149 15.15 17.73 38.67
C THR A 149 16.47 18.42 39.00
N GLU A 150 16.45 19.74 39.05
CA GLU A 150 17.29 20.54 39.96
C GLU A 150 16.39 21.13 41.05
#